data_AF-A0A6F9C3C4-F1
#
_entry.id   AF-A0A6F9C3C4-F1
#
_cell.length_a   1.000
_cell.length_b   1.000
_cell.length_c   1.000
_cell.angle_alpha   90.00
_cell.angle_beta   90.00
_cell.angle_gamma   90.00
#
_symmetry.space_group_name_H-M   'P 1'
#
loop_
_entity.id
_entity.type
_entity.pdbx_description
1 polymer ?
#
loop_
_entity_poly.entity_id
_entity_poly.type
_entity_poly.pdbx_seq_one_letter_code
_entity_poly.pdbx_strand_id
1 'polypeptide(L)'
;MSLGPPSAPQNLVYNINQTTVSLEWSPPADMGGRNDVTYRIMCRRCSWEPEECVPCGGNVGYSPQQAGLVDTYVNVVDLLAHANYTFEVEAVNGVSDLSRTQRLFAAVSVATSQAGSVWSEAVMRQAAAVELRNCTR
;
A
#
# COMPACT_ATOMS: atom_id res chain seq x y z
N MET A 1 3.24 -4.93 -35.53
CA MET A 1 3.16 -5.33 -34.11
C MET A 1 3.98 -4.34 -33.31
N SER A 2 3.38 -3.64 -32.36
CA SER A 2 4.13 -2.77 -31.43
C SER A 2 4.89 -3.68 -30.46
N LEU A 3 6.18 -3.40 -30.23
CA LEU A 3 7.01 -4.04 -29.21
C LEU A 3 7.41 -2.93 -28.25
N GLY A 4 6.60 -2.72 -27.23
CA GLY A 4 6.78 -1.60 -26.30
C GLY A 4 6.45 -1.98 -24.87
N PRO A 5 6.71 -1.08 -23.90
CA PRO A 5 6.18 -1.21 -22.55
C PRO A 5 4.64 -1.21 -22.55
N PRO A 6 3.99 -1.82 -21.54
CA PRO A 6 2.55 -1.75 -21.38
C PRO A 6 2.07 -0.31 -21.06
N SER A 7 0.79 -0.03 -21.28
CA SER A 7 0.14 1.15 -20.70
C SER A 7 -0.02 0.99 -19.18
N ALA A 8 -0.48 2.05 -18.49
CA ALA A 8 -0.82 1.94 -17.07
C ALA A 8 -1.92 0.88 -16.83
N PRO A 9 -1.95 0.24 -15.64
CA PRO A 9 -3.11 -0.50 -15.15
C PRO A 9 -4.37 0.39 -15.12
N GLN A 10 -5.54 -0.23 -15.17
CA GLN A 10 -6.83 0.47 -15.16
C GLN A 10 -7.59 0.22 -13.86
N ASN A 11 -8.58 1.06 -13.55
CA ASN A 11 -9.52 0.85 -12.45
C ASN A 11 -8.86 0.50 -11.10
N LEU A 12 -7.75 1.18 -10.75
CA LEU A 12 -7.10 0.98 -9.47
C LEU A 12 -8.03 1.44 -8.33
N VAL A 13 -8.40 0.51 -7.47
CA VAL A 13 -9.23 0.73 -6.28
C VAL A 13 -8.45 0.29 -5.04
N TYR A 14 -8.85 0.81 -3.89
CA TYR A 14 -8.22 0.48 -2.62
C TYR A 14 -9.27 0.27 -1.51
N ASN A 15 -8.91 -0.54 -0.52
CA ASN A 15 -9.62 -0.66 0.74
C ASN A 15 -8.62 -0.54 1.91
N ILE A 16 -8.99 0.20 2.95
CA ILE A 16 -8.14 0.44 4.12
C ILE A 16 -8.71 -0.30 5.32
N ASN A 17 -7.86 -1.06 6.01
CA ASN A 17 -8.15 -1.64 7.31
C ASN A 17 -7.01 -1.28 8.27
N GLN A 18 -7.20 -0.23 9.07
CA GLN A 18 -6.21 0.31 10.01
C GLN A 18 -4.88 0.68 9.31
N THR A 19 -3.85 -0.15 9.50
CA THR A 19 -2.49 -0.02 8.92
C THR A 19 -2.26 -0.93 7.72
N THR A 20 -3.33 -1.53 7.20
CA THR A 20 -3.31 -2.37 5.99
C THR A 20 -4.09 -1.70 4.87
N VAL A 21 -3.52 -1.73 3.66
CA VAL A 21 -4.16 -1.27 2.43
C VAL A 21 -4.20 -2.43 1.44
N SER A 22 -5.40 -2.80 1.02
CA SER A 22 -5.61 -3.73 -0.10
C SER A 22 -5.76 -2.92 -1.38
N LEU A 23 -5.00 -3.25 -2.41
CA LEU A 23 -5.08 -2.65 -3.74
C LEU A 23 -5.55 -3.69 -4.75
N GLU A 24 -6.47 -3.31 -5.63
CA GLU A 24 -6.94 -4.14 -6.74
C GLU A 24 -7.03 -3.29 -8.00
N TRP A 25 -6.69 -3.85 -9.16
CA TRP A 25 -6.72 -3.14 -10.44
C TRP A 25 -7.17 -4.06 -11.57
N SER A 26 -7.41 -3.46 -12.73
CA SER A 26 -7.61 -4.14 -14.02
C SER A 26 -6.33 -4.09 -14.87
N PRO A 27 -6.14 -5.06 -15.79
CA PRO A 27 -5.01 -5.04 -16.70
C PRO A 27 -4.90 -3.78 -17.58
N PRO A 28 -3.71 -3.48 -18.13
CA PRO A 28 -3.51 -2.41 -19.10
C PRO A 28 -4.38 -2.56 -20.35
N ALA A 29 -4.78 -1.44 -20.96
CA ALA A 29 -5.49 -1.45 -22.24
C ALA A 29 -4.58 -1.89 -23.39
N ASP A 30 -3.28 -1.57 -23.29
CA ASP A 30 -2.24 -2.02 -24.22
C ASP A 30 -1.15 -2.77 -23.45
N MET A 31 -0.90 -4.03 -23.80
CA MET A 31 0.17 -4.86 -23.24
C MET A 31 1.52 -4.65 -23.93
N GLY A 32 1.60 -3.73 -24.89
CA GLY A 32 2.80 -3.48 -25.67
C GLY A 32 3.16 -4.61 -26.63
N GLY A 33 2.14 -5.38 -27.05
CA GLY A 33 2.27 -6.53 -27.96
C GLY A 33 2.93 -7.77 -27.35
N ARG A 34 3.02 -7.87 -26.02
CA ARG A 34 3.61 -9.01 -25.31
C ARG A 34 2.62 -9.60 -24.29
N ASN A 35 2.88 -10.83 -23.83
CA ASN A 35 2.06 -11.56 -22.87
C ASN A 35 2.80 -11.86 -21.54
N ASP A 36 3.97 -11.27 -21.34
CA ASP A 36 4.81 -11.38 -20.14
C ASP A 36 4.63 -10.17 -19.20
N VAL A 37 3.40 -9.63 -19.14
CA VAL A 37 3.08 -8.50 -18.26
C VAL A 37 3.03 -8.97 -16.81
N THR A 38 3.78 -8.29 -15.95
CA THR A 38 3.70 -8.40 -14.49
C THR A 38 3.53 -7.02 -13.87
N TYR A 39 3.23 -6.96 -12.58
CA TYR A 39 3.03 -5.70 -11.86
C TYR A 39 4.05 -5.51 -10.74
N ARG A 40 4.33 -4.25 -10.43
CA ARG A 40 5.13 -3.85 -9.27
C ARG A 40 4.56 -2.62 -8.59
N ILE A 41 4.78 -2.53 -7.28
CA ILE A 41 4.18 -1.52 -6.41
C ILE A 41 5.26 -0.58 -5.90
N MET A 42 5.12 0.71 -6.18
CA MET A 42 5.90 1.77 -5.55
C MET A 42 5.06 2.37 -4.43
N CYS A 43 5.68 2.48 -3.26
CA CYS A 43 5.06 3.04 -2.07
C CYS A 43 5.88 4.25 -1.63
N ARG A 44 5.18 5.37 -1.46
CA ARG A 44 5.75 6.60 -0.90
C ARG A 44 4.92 7.05 0.29
N ARG A 45 5.59 7.44 1.38
CA ARG A 45 4.96 8.14 2.50
C ARG A 45 5.22 9.63 2.32
N CYS A 46 4.15 10.40 2.22
CA CYS A 46 4.22 11.83 2.00
C CYS A 46 3.93 12.56 3.32
N SER A 47 4.63 13.67 3.55
CA SER A 47 4.21 14.63 4.56
C SER A 47 2.98 15.41 4.04
N TRP A 48 2.61 16.48 4.75
CA TRP A 48 1.57 17.39 4.28
C TRP A 48 1.99 18.16 3.02
N GLU A 49 3.29 18.25 2.75
CA GLU A 49 3.87 18.88 1.57
C GLU A 49 4.18 17.81 0.49
N PRO A 50 3.62 17.91 -0.74
CA PRO A 50 3.79 16.89 -1.78
C PRO A 50 5.24 16.65 -2.24
N GLU A 51 6.12 17.63 -2.07
CA GLU A 51 7.55 17.51 -2.43
C GLU A 51 8.34 16.67 -1.42
N GLU A 52 7.76 16.36 -0.26
CA GLU A 52 8.42 15.61 0.81
C GLU A 52 7.85 14.18 0.92
N CYS A 53 7.75 13.51 -0.22
CA CYS A 53 7.43 12.09 -0.29
C CYS A 53 8.71 11.25 -0.23
N VAL A 54 8.82 10.38 0.77
CA VAL A 54 9.93 9.42 0.90
C VAL A 54 9.47 8.02 0.55
N PRO A 55 10.34 7.16 -0.01
CA PRO A 55 10.03 5.73 -0.17
C PRO A 55 9.58 5.11 1.15
N CYS A 56 8.65 4.17 1.08
CA CYS A 56 8.20 3.43 2.26
C CYS A 56 9.37 2.67 2.90
N GLY A 57 9.39 2.63 4.24
CA GLY A 57 10.44 1.96 5.00
C GLY A 57 10.38 0.44 4.87
N GLY A 58 11.50 -0.24 5.16
CA GLY A 58 11.63 -1.70 5.00
C GLY A 58 10.72 -2.57 5.88
N ASN A 59 10.01 -1.97 6.85
CA ASN A 59 9.02 -2.67 7.67
C ASN A 59 7.67 -2.86 6.94
N VAL A 60 7.43 -2.14 5.84
CA VAL A 60 6.20 -2.28 5.06
C VAL A 60 6.21 -3.62 4.32
N GLY A 61 5.24 -4.47 4.63
CA GLY A 61 5.08 -5.79 4.00
C GLY A 61 4.19 -5.74 2.77
N TYR A 62 4.45 -6.63 1.81
CA TYR A 62 3.64 -6.81 0.60
C TYR A 62 3.28 -8.29 0.46
N SER A 63 1.99 -8.59 0.37
CA SER A 63 1.48 -9.95 0.17
C SER A 63 0.57 -10.00 -1.07
N PRO A 64 0.83 -10.87 -2.06
CA PRO A 64 1.82 -11.95 -2.01
C PRO A 64 3.28 -11.50 -2.19
N GLN A 65 3.53 -10.38 -2.87
CA GLN A 65 4.87 -9.81 -3.08
C GLN A 65 4.78 -8.36 -3.60
N GLN A 66 5.89 -7.62 -3.59
CA GLN A 66 5.90 -6.22 -4.06
C GLN A 66 6.05 -6.07 -5.58
N ALA A 67 6.75 -7.00 -6.24
CA ALA A 67 7.07 -6.95 -7.66
C ALA A 67 6.98 -8.34 -8.29
N GLY A 68 6.79 -8.41 -9.60
CA GLY A 68 6.59 -9.68 -10.31
C GLY A 68 5.20 -10.28 -10.06
N LEU A 69 4.23 -9.45 -9.66
CA LEU A 69 2.84 -9.86 -9.47
C LEU A 69 2.24 -10.27 -10.82
N VAL A 70 1.62 -11.45 -10.88
CA VAL A 70 0.88 -11.91 -12.05
C VAL A 70 -0.60 -11.58 -11.92
N ASP A 71 -1.13 -11.72 -10.69
CA ASP A 71 -2.47 -11.30 -10.33
C ASP A 71 -2.57 -9.78 -10.14
N THR A 72 -3.79 -9.26 -10.17
CA THR A 72 -4.07 -7.82 -10.12
C THR A 72 -4.47 -7.34 -8.72
N TYR A 73 -3.77 -7.84 -7.71
CA TYR A 73 -4.04 -7.55 -6.30
C TYR A 73 -2.77 -7.55 -5.44
N VAL A 74 -2.74 -6.70 -4.41
CA VAL A 74 -1.74 -6.77 -3.33
C VAL A 74 -2.32 -6.26 -2.01
N ASN A 75 -1.89 -6.86 -0.90
CA ASN A 75 -2.01 -6.30 0.44
C ASN A 75 -0.71 -5.65 0.84
N VAL A 76 -0.78 -4.39 1.27
CA VAL A 76 0.30 -3.65 1.88
C VAL A 76 0.02 -3.55 3.38
N VAL A 77 0.91 -4.10 4.20
CA VAL A 77 0.74 -4.22 5.66
C VAL A 77 1.81 -3.45 6.42
N ASP A 78 1.62 -3.30 7.73
CA ASP A 78 2.58 -2.66 8.63
C ASP A 78 2.91 -1.20 8.26
N LEU A 79 1.93 -0.51 7.68
CA LEU A 79 2.00 0.93 7.47
C LEU A 79 1.95 1.66 8.82
N LEU A 80 2.55 2.84 8.89
CA LEU A 80 2.41 3.70 10.07
C LEU A 80 0.96 4.19 10.14
N ALA A 81 0.37 4.20 11.32
CA ALA A 81 -0.91 4.85 11.58
C ALA A 81 -0.78 6.38 11.46
N HIS A 82 -1.88 7.06 11.11
CA HIS A 82 -1.92 8.53 10.98
C HIS A 82 -0.91 9.09 9.97
N ALA A 83 -0.68 8.38 8.87
CA ALA A 83 0.24 8.79 7.83
C ALA A 83 -0.40 8.72 6.44
N ASN A 84 0.04 9.62 5.56
CA ASN A 84 -0.40 9.69 4.19
C ASN A 84 0.55 8.88 3.30
N TYR A 85 -0.01 7.99 2.51
CA TYR A 85 0.72 7.14 1.58
C TYR A 85 0.21 7.35 0.16
N THR A 86 1.12 7.31 -0.81
CA THR A 86 0.81 7.20 -2.24
C THR A 86 1.33 5.85 -2.73
N PHE A 87 0.44 5.10 -3.37
CA PHE A 87 0.76 3.84 -4.03
C PHE A 87 0.67 4.01 -5.53
N GLU A 88 1.70 3.54 -6.23
CA GLU A 88 1.73 3.48 -7.69
C GLU A 88 1.83 2.02 -8.12
N VAL A 89 0.95 1.62 -9.04
CA VAL A 89 0.96 0.31 -9.66
C VAL A 89 1.45 0.47 -11.09
N GLU A 90 2.60 -0.13 -11.39
CA GLU A 90 3.17 -0.15 -12.73
C GLU A 90 2.97 -1.53 -13.36
N ALA A 91 2.55 -1.55 -14.62
CA ALA A 91 2.60 -2.75 -15.46
C ALA A 91 3.93 -2.77 -16.23
N VAL A 92 4.65 -3.88 -16.12
CA VAL A 92 5.97 -4.06 -16.75
C VAL A 92 6.01 -5.33 -17.57
N ASN A 93 6.80 -5.33 -18.64
CA ASN A 93 7.11 -6.51 -19.44
C ASN A 93 8.62 -6.60 -19.71
N GLY A 94 9.07 -7.60 -20.47
CA GLY A 94 10.49 -7.84 -20.72
C GLY A 94 11.25 -6.71 -21.44
N VAL A 95 10.58 -5.65 -21.94
CA VAL A 95 11.23 -4.49 -22.56
C VAL A 95 11.07 -3.19 -21.77
N SER A 96 10.31 -3.19 -20.67
CA SER A 96 10.07 -1.98 -19.85
C SER A 96 11.37 -1.37 -19.32
N ASP A 97 12.35 -2.19 -18.95
CA ASP A 97 13.66 -1.72 -18.44
C ASP A 97 14.60 -1.25 -19.56
N LEU A 98 14.36 -1.66 -20.81
CA LEU A 98 15.17 -1.29 -21.97
C LEU A 98 14.62 -0.06 -22.70
N SER A 99 13.34 0.24 -22.49
CA SER A 99 12.67 1.36 -23.13
C SER A 99 13.10 2.70 -22.52
N ARG A 100 13.26 3.70 -23.38
CA ARG A 100 13.47 5.10 -22.97
C ARG A 100 12.16 5.85 -22.75
N THR A 101 11.02 5.22 -23.02
CA THR A 101 9.70 5.80 -22.81
C THR A 101 9.43 5.92 -21.32
N GLN A 102 8.82 7.03 -20.91
CA GLN A 102 8.34 7.21 -19.54
C GLN A 102 7.39 6.06 -19.17
N ARG A 103 7.64 5.44 -18.02
CA ARG A 103 6.75 4.42 -17.46
C ARG A 103 5.47 5.07 -16.98
N LEU A 104 4.35 4.44 -17.31
CA LEU A 104 3.03 4.86 -16.90
C LEU A 104 2.57 4.00 -15.72
N PHE A 105 1.83 4.60 -14.80
CA PHE A 105 1.35 3.96 -13.59
C PHE A 105 -0.06 4.44 -13.26
N ALA A 106 -0.81 3.60 -12.56
CA ALA A 106 -2.01 4.02 -11.84
C ALA A 106 -1.61 4.40 -10.42
N ALA A 107 -2.22 5.44 -9.85
CA ALA A 107 -1.87 5.91 -8.50
C ALA A 107 -3.10 6.15 -7.63
N VAL A 108 -2.96 5.88 -6.33
CA VAL A 108 -3.92 6.26 -5.29
C VAL A 108 -3.19 6.84 -4.08
N SER A 109 -3.81 7.82 -3.44
CA SER A 109 -3.34 8.36 -2.16
C SER A 109 -4.32 7.97 -1.06
N VAL A 110 -3.79 7.49 0.06
CA VAL A 110 -4.57 6.99 1.19
C VAL A 110 -4.02 7.55 2.51
N ALA A 111 -4.91 7.67 3.50
CA ALA A 111 -4.54 8.02 4.86
C ALA A 111 -4.86 6.83 5.78
N THR A 112 -3.87 6.34 6.51
CA THR A 112 -4.07 5.26 7.49
C THR A 112 -4.70 5.80 8.77
N SER A 113 -5.68 5.07 9.31
CA SER A 113 -6.33 5.41 10.57
C SER A 113 -5.56 4.83 11.77
N GLN A 114 -6.09 5.02 12.98
CA GLN A 114 -5.49 4.47 14.19
C GLN A 114 -5.39 2.94 14.08
N ALA A 115 -4.20 2.37 14.32
CA ALA A 115 -4.11 0.96 14.66
C ALA A 115 -4.93 0.80 15.95
N GLY A 116 -6.05 0.08 15.88
CA GLY A 116 -6.78 -0.28 17.10
C GLY A 116 -5.74 -0.86 18.05
N SER A 117 -5.59 -0.24 19.22
CA SER A 117 -4.69 -0.76 20.24
C SER A 117 -5.12 -2.21 20.44
N VAL A 118 -4.25 -3.16 20.10
CA VAL A 118 -4.47 -4.55 20.46
C VAL A 118 -4.27 -4.60 21.96
N TRP A 119 -5.30 -4.15 22.70
CA TRP A 119 -5.50 -4.52 24.08
C TRP A 119 -5.72 -6.03 24.03
N SER A 120 -4.63 -6.78 24.09
CA SER A 120 -4.74 -8.18 24.45
C SER A 120 -5.51 -8.20 25.76
N GLU A 121 -6.65 -8.91 25.78
CA GLU A 121 -7.49 -9.09 26.97
C GLU A 121 -6.68 -9.59 28.19
N ALA A 122 -5.46 -10.09 27.96
CA ALA A 122 -4.49 -10.47 28.96
C ALA A 122 -3.93 -9.32 29.84
N VAL A 123 -3.94 -8.04 29.40
CA VAL A 123 -3.28 -6.94 30.14
C VAL A 123 -4.25 -6.11 31.00
N MET A 124 -5.55 -6.15 30.75
CA MET A 124 -6.56 -5.35 31.50
C MET A 124 -7.11 -6.05 32.76
N ARG A 125 -6.28 -6.81 33.48
CA ARG A 125 -6.65 -7.39 34.79
C ARG A 125 -5.94 -6.81 36.01
N GLN A 126 -5.21 -5.69 35.87
CA GLN A 126 -4.53 -5.10 37.05
C GLN A 126 -4.71 -3.59 37.28
N ALA A 127 -5.45 -2.85 36.46
CA ALA A 127 -5.58 -1.40 36.62
C ALA A 127 -7.01 -0.95 36.94
N ALA A 128 -7.57 -1.41 38.06
CA ALA A 128 -8.74 -0.77 38.69
C ALA A 128 -8.92 -1.25 40.15
N ALA A 129 -8.11 -0.74 41.08
CA ALA A 129 -8.49 -0.70 42.51
C ALA A 129 -7.54 0.19 43.33
N VAL A 130 -7.41 1.48 43.01
CA VAL A 130 -7.17 2.48 44.06
C VAL A 130 -7.91 3.75 43.66
N GLU A 131 -9.20 3.80 43.96
CA GLU A 131 -9.87 5.09 44.12
C GLU A 131 -10.81 5.04 45.34
N LEU A 132 -10.30 5.67 46.39
CA LEU A 132 -11.01 6.47 47.39
C LEU A 132 -12.38 5.95 47.83
N ARG A 133 -12.40 5.21 48.95
CA ARG A 133 -13.54 5.26 49.87
C ARG A 133 -13.10 5.93 51.16
N ASN A 134 -13.31 7.24 51.19
CA ASN A 134 -13.57 7.95 52.41
C ASN A 134 -15.02 7.61 52.81
N CYS A 135 -15.21 6.79 53.85
CA CYS A 135 -16.49 6.59 54.52
C CYS A 135 -16.31 6.80 56.02
N THR A 136 -16.86 7.92 56.47
CA THR A 136 -17.20 8.34 57.83
C THR A 136 -17.59 7.23 58.82
N ARG A 137 -16.89 7.14 59.96
CA ARG A 137 -17.41 7.56 61.29
C ARG A 137 -16.27 7.78 62.27
#